data_AF-A0A0T9RQI6-F1
#
_entry.id   AF-A0A0T9RQI6-F1
#
_cell.length_a   1.000
_cell.length_b   1.000
_cell.length_c   1.000
_cell.angle_alpha   90.00
_cell.angle_beta   90.00
_cell.angle_gamma   90.00
#
_symmetry.space_group_name_H-M   'P 1'
#
loop_
_entity.id
_entity.type
_entity.pdbx_description
1 polymer ?
#
loop_
_entity_poly.entity_id
_entity_poly.type
_entity_poly.pdbx_seq_one_letter_code
_entity_poly.pdbx_strand_id
1 'polypeptide(L)' 'MNQYVKRTQRDYPLSFKLAVVKQVEKGEMTYRQAQDR' A
#
# COMPACT_ATOMS: atom_id res chain seq x y z
N MET A 1 -20.76 15.61 1.84
CA MET A 1 -20.41 14.66 2.92
C MET A 1 -19.47 13.61 2.33
N ASN A 2 -18.16 13.69 2.59
CA ASN A 2 -17.24 12.64 2.20
C ASN A 2 -17.21 11.60 3.32
N GLN A 3 -17.94 10.50 3.13
CA GLN A 3 -17.91 9.36 4.05
C GLN A 3 -16.49 8.78 4.04
N TYR A 4 -15.78 8.86 5.17
CA TYR A 4 -14.49 8.21 5.30
C TYR A 4 -14.71 6.70 5.22
N VAL A 5 -14.28 6.09 4.10
CA VAL A 5 -14.34 4.64 3.91
C VAL A 5 -13.02 4.06 4.43
N LYS A 6 -13.07 3.37 5.56
CA LYS A 6 -11.93 2.63 6.09
C LYS A 6 -11.56 1.52 5.10
N ARG A 7 -10.38 1.62 4.48
CA ARG A 7 -9.82 0.58 3.60
C ARG A 7 -9.08 -0.44 4.45
N THR A 8 -9.35 -1.71 4.21
CA THR A 8 -8.58 -2.84 4.71
C THR A 8 -7.66 -3.35 3.63
N GLN A 9 -6.72 -4.23 3.97
CA GLN A 9 -5.82 -4.81 2.98
C GLN A 9 -6.56 -5.62 1.90
N ARG A 10 -7.79 -6.10 2.16
CA ARG A 10 -8.62 -6.81 1.18
C ARG A 10 -9.13 -5.90 0.07
N ASP A 11 -9.24 -4.59 0.34
CA ASP A 11 -9.80 -3.60 -0.59
C ASP A 11 -8.79 -3.10 -1.63
N TYR A 12 -7.53 -3.58 -1.53
CA TYR A 12 -6.47 -3.25 -2.47
C TYR A 12 -6.29 -4.35 -3.52
N PRO A 13 -6.27 -4.00 -4.81
CA PRO A 13 -6.03 -4.95 -5.88
C PRO A 13 -4.64 -5.58 -5.78
N LEU A 14 -4.50 -6.80 -6.28
CA LEU A 14 -3.24 -7.55 -6.21
C LEU A 14 -2.09 -6.80 -6.90
N SER A 15 -2.35 -6.17 -8.04
CA SER A 15 -1.35 -5.38 -8.78
C SER A 15 -0.74 -4.26 -7.95
N PHE A 16 -1.56 -3.56 -7.15
CA PHE A 16 -1.08 -2.53 -6.24
C PHE A 16 -0.16 -3.11 -5.17
N LYS A 17 -0.55 -4.23 -4.55
CA LYS A 17 0.27 -4.90 -3.52
C LYS A 17 1.63 -5.32 -4.07
N LEU A 18 1.66 -5.90 -5.27
CA LEU A 18 2.90 -6.31 -5.93
C LEU A 18 3.80 -5.11 -6.25
N ALA A 19 3.23 -3.98 -6.66
CA ALA A 19 3.99 -2.76 -6.92
C ALA A 19 4.67 -2.25 -5.64
N VAL A 20 3.96 -2.23 -4.50
CA VAL A 20 4.52 -1.83 -3.20
C VAL A 20 5.66 -2.76 -2.79
N VAL A 21 5.47 -4.08 -2.89
CA VAL A 21 6.54 -5.07 -2.58
C VAL A 21 7.78 -4.82 -3.42
N LYS A 22 7.62 -4.63 -4.73
CA LYS A 22 8.73 -4.35 -5.64
C LYS A 22 9.51 -3.09 -5.26
N GLN A 23 8.83 -2.03 -4.80
CA GLN A 23 9.48 -0.80 -4.34
C GLN A 23 10.30 -1.04 -3.07
N VAL A 24 9.79 -1.85 -2.14
CA VAL A 24 10.49 -2.22 -0.91
C VAL A 24 11.72 -3.09 -1.20
N GLU A 25 11.57 -4.13 -2.03
CA GLU A 25 12.67 -5.04 -2.38
C GLU A 25 13.82 -4.35 -3.11
N LYS A 26 13.50 -3.32 -3.90
CA LYS A 26 14.50 -2.48 -4.57
C LYS A 26 15.16 -1.44 -3.66
N GLY A 27 14.68 -1.27 -2.43
CA GLY A 27 15.15 -0.22 -1.52
C GLY A 27 14.68 1.20 -1.88
N GLU A 28 13.68 1.33 -2.75
CA GLU A 28 13.08 2.63 -3.10
C GLU A 28 12.31 3.22 -1.92
N MET A 29 11.79 2.36 -1.03
CA MET A 29 11.22 2.74 0.26
C MET A 29 11.35 1.62 1.29
N THR A 30 11.27 1.98 2.57
CA THR A 30 11.20 1.01 3.67
C THR A 30 9.79 0.50 3.88
N TYR A 31 9.65 -0.66 4.52
CA TYR A 31 8.33 -1.20 4.86
C TYR A 31 7.49 -0.25 5.74
N ARG A 32 8.13 0.59 6.58
CA ARG A 32 7.44 1.56 7.44
C ARG A 32 6.85 2.70 6.62
N GLN A 33 7.63 3.26 5.70
CA GLN A 33 7.14 4.29 4.78
C GLN A 33 6.00 3.79 3.89
N ALA A 34 5.99 2.50 3.55
CA ALA A 34 4.92 1.88 2.79
C ALA A 34 3.60 1.71 3.59
N GLN A 35 3.65 1.74 4.93
CA GLN A 35 2.46 1.60 5.79
C GLN A 35 1.69 2.91 5.97
N ASP A 36 2.37 4.05 5.82
CA ASP A 36 1.75 5.38 5.93
C ASP A 36 0.98 5.79 4.65
N ARG A 37 0.94 4.89 3.65
CA ARG A 37 0.34 5.09 2.32
C ARG A 37 -0.98 4.34 2.18
#